data_AF-A0A7C4RPF0-F1
#
_entry.id   AF-A0A7C4RPF0-F1
#
_cell.length_a   1.000
_cell.length_b   1.000
_cell.length_c   1.000
_cell.angle_alpha   90.00
_cell.angle_beta   90.00
_cell.angle_gamma   90.00
#
_symmetry.space_group_name_H-M   'P 1'
#
loop_
_entity.id
_entity.type
_entity.pdbx_description
1 polymer ?
#
loop_
_entity_poly.entity_id
_entity_poly.type
_entity_poly.pdbx_seq_one_letter_code
_entity_poly.pdbx_strand_id
1 'polypeptide(L)'
;MNLQHRIPPAVQKELDALAEKRHRLITLPAEKAMEEMLADPKSTALVQSFPEEDLYLLIQEVGPEDALPLLSLASNRQWQFCVDMEI
;
A
#
# COMPACT_ATOMS: atom_id res chain seq x y z
N MET A 1 -24.61 -26.63 -2.44
CA MET A 1 -23.46 -26.58 -3.39
C MET A 1 -22.41 -25.69 -2.75
N ASN A 2 -21.41 -26.27 -2.07
CA ASN A 2 -20.40 -25.52 -1.32
C ASN A 2 -19.27 -25.10 -2.27
N LEU A 3 -19.32 -23.87 -2.75
CA LEU A 3 -18.22 -23.25 -3.51
C LEU A 3 -17.18 -22.73 -2.52
N GLN A 4 -16.38 -23.63 -1.95
CA GLN A 4 -15.13 -23.24 -1.33
C GLN A 4 -14.22 -22.70 -2.45
N HIS A 5 -14.24 -21.38 -2.66
CA HIS A 5 -13.34 -20.71 -3.59
C HIS A 5 -11.92 -20.81 -3.03
N ARG A 6 -11.21 -21.89 -3.40
CA ARG A 6 -9.78 -22.02 -3.12
C ARG A 6 -9.06 -21.01 -3.99
N ILE A 7 -8.39 -20.05 -3.36
CA ILE A 7 -7.48 -19.12 -4.04
C ILE A 7 -6.43 -19.95 -4.79
N PRO A 8 -6.15 -19.68 -6.08
CA PRO A 8 -5.12 -20.41 -6.81
C PRO A 8 -3.76 -20.27 -6.10
N PRO A 9 -2.92 -21.33 -6.04
CA PRO A 9 -1.63 -21.28 -5.34
C PRO A 9 -0.71 -20.13 -5.79
N ALA A 10 -0.78 -19.75 -7.06
CA ALA A 10 -0.02 -18.61 -7.59
C ALA A 10 -0.48 -17.28 -6.98
N VAL A 11 -1.79 -17.07 -6.84
CA VAL A 11 -2.36 -15.86 -6.23
C VAL A 11 -2.02 -15.81 -4.74
N GLN A 12 -2.11 -16.94 -4.02
CA GLN A 12 -1.71 -16.99 -2.62
C GLN A 12 -0.24 -16.57 -2.44
N LYS A 13 0.67 -17.11 -3.27
CA LYS A 13 2.09 -16.76 -3.24
C LYS A 13 2.33 -15.27 -3.49
N GLU A 14 1.55 -14.64 -4.37
CA GLU A 14 1.65 -13.19 -4.61
C GLU A 14 1.16 -12.36 -3.43
N LEU A 15 0.07 -12.78 -2.79
CA LEU A 15 -0.45 -12.12 -1.57
C LEU A 15 0.54 -12.22 -0.42
N ASP A 16 1.15 -13.40 -0.22
CA ASP A 16 2.19 -13.60 0.80
C ASP A 16 3.41 -12.70 0.51
N ALA A 17 3.84 -12.63 -0.74
CA ALA A 17 4.96 -11.77 -1.14
C ALA A 17 4.68 -10.28 -0.92
N LEU A 18 3.44 -9.82 -1.17
CA LEU A 18 3.02 -8.44 -0.85
C LEU A 18 3.02 -8.21 0.65
N ALA A 19 2.50 -9.15 1.44
CA ALA A 19 2.49 -9.05 2.89
C ALA A 19 3.90 -8.94 3.46
N GLU A 20 4.83 -9.81 3.04
CA GLU A 20 6.23 -9.75 3.47
C GLU A 20 6.89 -8.40 3.12
N LYS A 21 6.63 -7.87 1.92
CA LYS A 21 7.14 -6.54 1.55
C LYS A 21 6.59 -5.45 2.46
N ARG A 22 5.28 -5.44 2.75
CA ARG A 22 4.69 -4.44 3.67
C ARG A 22 5.32 -4.49 5.05
N HIS A 23 5.46 -5.69 5.62
CA HIS A 23 6.09 -5.87 6.94
C HIS A 23 7.53 -5.39 6.97
N ARG A 24 8.28 -5.50 5.86
CA ARG A 24 9.61 -4.90 5.76
C ARG A 24 9.53 -3.37 5.71
N LEU A 25 8.67 -2.83 4.84
CA LEU A 25 8.58 -1.40 4.55
C LEU A 25 8.19 -0.57 5.79
N ILE A 26 7.28 -1.08 6.63
CA ILE A 26 6.86 -0.37 7.86
C ILE A 26 7.99 -0.23 8.90
N THR A 27 9.09 -0.96 8.74
CA THR A 27 10.27 -0.83 9.62
C THR A 27 11.29 0.19 9.10
N LEU A 28 11.07 0.73 7.91
CA LEU A 28 11.96 1.73 7.31
C LEU A 28 11.49 3.14 7.66
N PRO A 29 12.39 4.15 7.64
CA PRO A 29 11.99 5.54 7.61
C PRO A 29 11.04 5.83 6.44
N ALA A 30 10.06 6.71 6.65
CA ALA A 30 8.97 6.97 5.70
C ALA A 30 9.44 7.28 4.28
N GLU A 31 10.41 8.18 4.13
CA GLU A 31 11.01 8.56 2.84
C GLU A 31 11.59 7.34 2.11
N LYS A 32 12.33 6.49 2.83
CA LYS A 32 12.93 5.28 2.27
C LYS A 32 11.87 4.22 1.94
N ALA A 33 10.83 4.10 2.76
CA ALA A 33 9.70 3.23 2.47
C ALA A 33 8.99 3.67 1.18
N MET A 34 8.76 4.97 1.00
CA MET A 34 8.19 5.54 -0.22
C MET A 34 9.08 5.25 -1.43
N GLU A 35 10.38 5.52 -1.35
CA GLU A 35 11.32 5.23 -2.44
C GLU A 35 11.29 3.75 -2.85
N GLU A 36 11.32 2.82 -1.88
CA GLU A 36 11.24 1.39 -2.16
C GLU A 36 9.88 0.98 -2.74
N MET A 37 8.77 1.59 -2.29
CA MET A 37 7.43 1.33 -2.83
C MET A 37 7.31 1.78 -4.28
N LEU A 38 7.82 2.97 -4.61
CA LEU A 38 7.78 3.54 -5.96
C LEU A 38 8.72 2.82 -6.93
N ALA A 39 9.85 2.31 -6.45
CA ALA A 39 10.81 1.54 -7.24
C ALA A 39 10.34 0.10 -7.50
N ASP A 40 9.32 -0.40 -6.81
CA ASP A 40 8.83 -1.76 -6.99
C ASP A 40 8.16 -1.94 -8.37
N PRO A 41 8.49 -3.00 -9.13
CA PRO A 41 7.82 -3.28 -10.41
C PRO A 41 6.29 -3.46 -10.30
N LYS A 42 5.79 -3.75 -9.10
CA LYS A 42 4.36 -3.86 -8.77
C LYS A 42 3.91 -2.74 -7.82
N SER A 43 4.48 -1.53 -7.94
CA SER A 43 4.21 -0.38 -7.07
C SER A 43 2.73 -0.12 -6.82
N THR A 44 1.88 -0.13 -7.84
CA THR A 44 0.42 0.04 -7.67
C THR A 44 -0.18 -1.03 -6.76
N ALA A 45 0.12 -2.31 -7.00
CA ALA A 45 -0.41 -3.40 -6.18
C ALA A 45 0.16 -3.35 -4.76
N LEU A 46 1.41 -2.92 -4.60
CA LEU A 46 2.04 -2.76 -3.30
C LEU A 46 1.39 -1.63 -2.49
N VAL A 47 1.27 -0.42 -3.06
CA VAL A 47 0.59 0.74 -2.44
C VAL A 47 -0.85 0.38 -2.05
N GLN A 48 -1.60 -0.23 -2.96
CA GLN A 48 -3.00 -0.59 -2.71
C GLN A 48 -3.17 -1.77 -1.76
N SER A 49 -2.08 -2.48 -1.42
CA SER A 49 -2.11 -3.53 -0.42
C SER A 49 -1.94 -3.03 1.01
N PHE A 50 -1.53 -1.76 1.20
CA PHE A 50 -1.48 -1.15 2.53
C PHE A 50 -2.88 -0.84 3.05
N PRO A 51 -3.14 -1.06 4.35
CA PRO A 51 -4.29 -0.47 5.02
C PRO A 51 -4.37 1.04 4.79
N GLU A 52 -5.58 1.59 4.76
CA GLU A 52 -5.79 3.01 4.51
C GLU A 52 -5.09 3.90 5.56
N GLU A 53 -5.21 3.51 6.84
CA GLU A 53 -4.58 4.19 7.98
C GLU A 53 -3.04 4.21 7.86
N ASP A 54 -2.44 3.06 7.55
CA ASP A 54 -0.97 2.95 7.41
C ASP A 54 -0.46 3.79 6.24
N LEU A 55 -1.16 3.78 5.11
CA LEU A 55 -0.79 4.61 3.96
C LEU A 55 -0.94 6.11 4.28
N TYR A 56 -1.99 6.50 4.98
CA TYR A 56 -2.20 7.89 5.41
C TYR A 56 -1.08 8.35 6.35
N LEU A 57 -0.71 7.55 7.35
CA LEU A 57 0.39 7.88 8.27
C LEU A 57 1.71 8.03 7.50
N LEU A 58 2.00 7.14 6.56
CA LEU A 58 3.18 7.24 5.69
C LEU A 58 3.19 8.57 4.91
N ILE A 59 2.05 8.96 4.32
CA ILE A 59 1.91 10.21 3.58
C ILE A 59 2.17 11.43 4.49
N GLN A 60 1.66 11.40 5.71
CA GLN A 60 1.86 12.49 6.67
C GLN A 60 3.32 12.58 7.16
N GLU A 61 3.99 11.44 7.34
CA GLU A 61 5.40 11.41 7.75
C GLU A 61 6.36 11.87 6.64
N VAL A 62 6.08 11.51 5.38
CA VAL A 62 6.82 12.02 4.21
C VAL A 62 6.53 13.50 3.97
N GLY A 63 5.28 13.90 4.18
CA GLY A 63 4.75 15.21 3.77
C GLY A 63 3.88 15.06 2.52
N PRO A 64 2.68 15.67 2.50
CA PRO A 64 1.69 15.46 1.43
C PRO A 64 2.15 15.96 0.05
N GLU A 65 3.00 16.99 0.00
CA GLU A 65 3.56 17.50 -1.27
C GLU A 65 4.54 16.50 -1.91
N ASP A 66 5.37 15.86 -1.10
CA ASP A 66 6.36 14.88 -1.56
C ASP A 66 5.73 13.50 -1.80
N ALA A 67 4.59 13.22 -1.16
CA ALA A 67 3.84 11.97 -1.31
C ALA A 67 2.88 11.92 -2.51
N LEU A 68 2.84 12.95 -3.36
CA LEU A 68 2.01 12.96 -4.58
C LEU A 68 2.17 11.71 -5.47
N PRO A 69 3.38 11.13 -5.65
CA PRO A 69 3.54 9.89 -6.39
C PRO A 69 2.80 8.71 -5.74
N LEU A 70 2.79 8.58 -4.41
CA LEU A 70 2.03 7.55 -3.71
C LEU A 70 0.52 7.76 -3.85
N LEU A 71 0.07 9.01 -3.68
CA LEU A 71 -1.32 9.40 -3.88
C LEU A 71 -1.80 9.05 -5.30
N SER A 72 -0.97 9.21 -6.33
CA SER A 72 -1.32 8.85 -7.71
C SER A 72 -1.58 7.34 -7.91
N LEU A 73 -1.07 6.48 -7.02
CA LEU A 73 -1.21 5.03 -7.06
C LEU A 73 -2.29 4.50 -6.10
N ALA A 74 -2.75 5.34 -5.18
CA ALA A 74 -3.73 4.98 -4.17
C ALA A 74 -5.07 4.56 -4.80
N SER A 75 -5.71 3.58 -4.18
CA SER A 75 -7.08 3.19 -4.54
C SER A 75 -8.09 4.28 -4.16
N ASN A 76 -9.29 4.24 -4.73
CA ASN A 76 -10.37 5.18 -4.37
C ASN A 76 -10.69 5.17 -2.86
N ARG A 77 -10.60 4.01 -2.20
CA ARG A 77 -10.86 3.88 -0.76
C ARG A 77 -9.76 4.57 0.06
N GLN A 78 -8.51 4.41 -0.33
CA GLN A 78 -7.37 5.09 0.30
C GLN A 78 -7.42 6.61 0.08
N TRP A 79 -7.78 7.06 -1.12
CA TRP A 79 -8.02 8.48 -1.41
C TRP A 79 -9.13 9.07 -0.54
N GLN A 80 -10.27 8.39 -0.48
CA GLN A 80 -11.40 8.83 0.34
C GLN A 80 -10.97 8.94 1.81
N PHE A 81 -10.25 7.96 2.33
CA PHE A 81 -9.72 7.99 3.68
C PHE A 81 -8.81 9.21 3.91
N CYS A 82 -7.87 9.49 3.00
CA CYS A 82 -6.99 10.66 3.13
C CYS A 82 -7.79 11.96 3.17
N VAL A 83 -8.82 12.10 2.33
CA VAL A 83 -9.69 13.28 2.33
C VAL A 83 -10.51 13.38 3.62
N ASP A 84 -11.06 12.26 4.10
CA ASP A 84 -11.87 12.22 5.32
C ASP A 84 -11.07 12.62 6.58
N MET A 85 -9.76 12.39 6.58
CA MET A 85 -8.87 12.75 7.70
C MET A 85 -8.50 14.24 7.75
N GLU A 86 -8.68 14.98 6.65
CA GLU A 86 -8.31 16.41 6.53
C GLU A 86 -9.51 17.37 6.71
N ILE A 87 -10.73 16.84 6.88
CA ILE A 87 -11.99 17.60 6.96
C ILE A 87 -12.45 17.80 8.41
#